data_AF-A0A2C9KEC8-F1
#
_entry.id   AF-A0A2C9KEC8-F1
#
_cell.length_a   1.000
_cell.length_b   1.000
_cell.length_c   1.000
_cell.angle_alpha   90.00
_cell.angle_beta   90.00
_cell.angle_gamma   90.00
#
_symmetry.space_group_name_H-M   'P 1'
#
loop_
_entity.id
_entity.type
_entity.pdbx_description
1 polymer ?
#
loop_
_entity_poly.entity_id
_entity_poly.type
_entity_poly.pdbx_seq_one_letter_code
_entity_poly.pdbx_strand_id
1 'polypeptide(L)'
;MPKSFIILLCLDVMMCSPLVQLRLIVACSHLSVAIPSLRSGLLEVRETVFIQTQAFLLEAADSPSLQCRRLFWNNPSGRDDLLDSSGVKIYYTEKRRPYELGLLKIGHESFLVPPNHPTVSFKSTCTSVCTKSLFNGTVYVTMAWNHMHYIGKQMQVQVLRNKTDIQYLTFDPIYNFDSPQIHVFQEKPFQLYPGDEIITTCIYNSQDLSWTTPWGEATTEEMCYGFLVYYPKENALKTSCVTLGPDVNYCDNSTFHGCSDLQRFSSPFFLSDADFYQDILHNCRTFSPCVEECTNTIVQLKKNDPCFQDELFDFIKDQMLNTNPIGQDMMARIASCQRQVDSVFNISRNTRT
;
A
#
# COMPACT_ATOMS: atom_id res chain seq x y z
N MET A 1 7.64 -41.06 -17.03
CA MET A 1 6.41 -40.41 -17.52
C MET A 1 6.15 -39.21 -16.63
N PRO A 2 6.25 -37.97 -17.11
CA PRO A 2 5.96 -36.83 -16.25
C PRO A 2 4.45 -36.74 -16.06
N LYS A 3 4.01 -36.74 -14.79
CA LYS A 3 2.61 -36.49 -14.43
C LYS A 3 2.32 -35.03 -14.73
N SER A 4 1.57 -34.78 -15.80
CA SER A 4 0.96 -33.49 -16.08
C SER A 4 -0.04 -33.17 -14.97
N PHE A 5 0.24 -32.15 -14.15
CA PHE A 5 -0.77 -31.59 -13.26
C PHE A 5 -1.45 -30.43 -14.00
N ILE A 6 -2.69 -30.68 -14.43
CA ILE A 6 -3.63 -29.63 -14.83
C ILE A 6 -4.28 -29.16 -13.53
N ILE A 7 -4.12 -27.87 -13.19
CA ILE A 7 -4.86 -27.24 -12.09
C ILE A 7 -5.62 -26.03 -12.65
N LEU A 8 -6.94 -26.14 -12.60
CA LEU A 8 -7.96 -25.13 -12.95
C LEU A 8 -8.63 -24.61 -11.65
N LEU A 9 -9.06 -23.33 -11.69
CA LEU A 9 -9.91 -22.58 -10.72
C LEU A 9 -9.18 -22.07 -9.44
N CYS A 10 -9.44 -20.87 -8.87
CA CYS A 10 -10.60 -19.95 -8.86
C CYS A 10 -10.21 -18.51 -9.24
N LEU A 11 -11.02 -17.71 -9.95
CA LEU A 11 -12.30 -17.06 -9.59
C LEU A 11 -12.20 -16.11 -8.38
N ASP A 12 -11.91 -14.84 -8.68
CA ASP A 12 -12.68 -13.69 -8.20
C ASP A 12 -13.06 -12.87 -9.44
N VAL A 13 -14.21 -13.20 -10.01
CA VAL A 13 -14.96 -12.34 -10.93
C VAL A 13 -16.12 -11.81 -10.11
N MET A 14 -16.00 -10.60 -9.57
CA MET A 14 -17.20 -9.87 -9.19
C MET A 14 -17.89 -9.41 -10.47
N MET A 15 -19.13 -9.89 -10.61
CA MET A 15 -20.19 -9.53 -11.56
C MET A 15 -20.34 -10.38 -12.84
N CYS A 16 -21.03 -11.52 -12.68
CA CYS A 16 -22.22 -11.86 -13.49
C CYS A 16 -23.16 -12.82 -12.73
N SER A 17 -24.31 -12.28 -12.29
CA SER A 17 -25.54 -12.92 -11.76
C SER A 17 -25.51 -13.79 -10.47
N PRO A 18 -26.56 -13.71 -9.63
CA PRO A 18 -26.64 -14.42 -8.37
C PRO A 18 -27.33 -15.77 -8.58
N LEU A 19 -26.67 -16.88 -8.22
CA LEU A 19 -27.26 -18.08 -7.62
C LEU A 19 -26.17 -19.14 -7.50
N VAL A 20 -26.07 -19.74 -6.31
CA VAL A 20 -25.13 -20.81 -5.90
C VAL A 20 -23.76 -20.32 -5.41
N GLN A 21 -23.73 -19.82 -4.18
CA GLN A 21 -22.50 -19.69 -3.38
C GLN A 21 -22.27 -20.97 -2.56
N LEU A 22 -21.16 -21.67 -2.82
CA LEU A 22 -20.48 -22.49 -1.82
C LEU A 22 -19.05 -21.95 -1.68
N ARG A 23 -18.75 -21.35 -0.53
CA ARG A 23 -17.48 -20.65 -0.26
C ARG A 23 -16.38 -21.64 0.10
N LEU A 24 -15.30 -21.65 -0.67
CA LEU A 24 -13.96 -22.02 -0.20
C LEU A 24 -13.01 -20.89 -0.58
N ILE A 25 -12.68 -20.03 0.39
CA ILE A 25 -11.70 -18.96 0.25
C ILE A 25 -10.36 -19.57 0.69
N VAL A 26 -9.46 -19.80 -0.26
CA VAL A 26 -8.05 -20.10 0.04
C VAL A 26 -7.27 -18.82 -0.18
N ALA A 27 -6.75 -18.23 0.90
CA ALA A 27 -5.93 -17.03 0.85
C ALA A 27 -4.53 -17.38 0.32
N CYS A 28 -4.17 -16.86 -0.86
CA CYS A 28 -2.81 -16.90 -1.38
C CYS A 28 -2.09 -15.59 -1.01
N SER A 29 -1.07 -15.67 -0.15
CA SER A 29 -0.38 -14.51 0.45
C SER A 29 1.03 -14.23 -0.12
N HIS A 30 1.57 -15.10 -0.97
CA HIS A 30 2.93 -14.97 -1.50
C HIS A 30 2.96 -14.74 -3.02
N LEU A 31 3.57 -13.64 -3.44
CA LEU A 31 3.76 -13.27 -4.85
C LEU A 31 5.14 -13.72 -5.33
N SER A 32 5.19 -14.65 -6.28
CA SER A 32 6.45 -15.20 -6.83
C SER A 32 6.79 -14.65 -8.21
N VAL A 33 5.79 -14.25 -9.00
CA VAL A 33 5.95 -13.71 -10.34
C VAL A 33 4.94 -12.58 -10.53
N ALA A 34 5.41 -11.42 -10.97
CA ALA A 34 4.59 -10.28 -11.36
C ALA A 34 5.05 -9.81 -12.73
N ILE A 35 4.12 -9.66 -13.67
CA ILE A 35 4.40 -9.16 -15.02
C ILE A 35 3.54 -7.92 -15.21
N PRO A 36 4.14 -6.72 -15.35
CA PRO A 36 3.38 -5.53 -15.67
C PRO A 36 2.85 -5.54 -17.10
N SER A 37 1.85 -4.69 -17.39
CA SER A 37 1.34 -4.47 -18.75
C SER A 37 2.45 -4.01 -19.70
N LEU A 38 2.48 -4.55 -20.91
CA LEU A 38 3.37 -4.14 -22.00
C LEU A 38 2.54 -3.98 -23.28
N ARG A 39 2.47 -2.76 -23.84
CA ARG A 39 1.59 -2.43 -24.96
C ARG A 39 2.13 -2.71 -26.37
N SER A 40 3.28 -3.38 -26.52
CA SER A 40 3.76 -3.68 -27.87
C SER A 40 2.92 -4.78 -28.51
N GLY A 41 2.27 -4.49 -29.64
CA GLY A 41 1.44 -5.39 -30.46
C GLY A 41 2.16 -6.56 -31.12
N LEU A 42 3.20 -7.07 -30.47
CA LEU A 42 3.88 -8.33 -30.67
C LEU A 42 4.14 -8.83 -29.24
N LEU A 43 3.65 -10.02 -28.91
CA LEU A 43 3.93 -10.76 -27.68
C LEU A 43 5.43 -11.09 -27.59
N GLU A 44 6.27 -10.08 -27.44
CA GLU A 44 7.65 -10.23 -26.96
C GLU A 44 7.59 -10.09 -25.44
N VAL A 45 7.16 -11.16 -24.78
CA VAL A 45 7.46 -11.33 -23.36
C VAL A 45 8.98 -11.47 -23.29
N ARG A 46 9.68 -10.42 -22.86
CA ARG A 46 11.10 -10.55 -22.53
C ARG A 46 11.22 -11.61 -21.45
N GLU A 47 11.90 -12.71 -21.75
CA GLU A 47 12.19 -13.75 -20.76
C GLU A 47 12.95 -13.12 -19.59
N THR A 48 12.36 -13.16 -18.40
CA THR A 48 13.07 -12.76 -17.19
C THR A 48 13.98 -13.93 -16.78
N VAL A 49 15.27 -13.79 -17.05
CA VAL A 49 16.27 -14.81 -16.70
C VAL A 49 16.94 -14.42 -15.39
N PHE A 50 16.75 -15.25 -14.37
CA PHE A 50 17.42 -15.12 -13.08
C PHE A 50 18.87 -15.64 -13.15
N ILE A 51 19.74 -15.08 -12.31
CA ILE A 51 21.13 -15.54 -12.17
C ILE A 51 21.13 -17.01 -11.75
N GLN A 52 22.02 -17.84 -12.31
CA GLN A 52 22.02 -19.30 -12.09
C GLN A 52 22.13 -19.72 -10.62
N THR A 53 22.54 -18.84 -9.70
CA THR A 53 22.68 -19.14 -8.26
C THR A 53 21.42 -18.86 -7.45
N GLN A 54 20.36 -18.34 -8.09
CA GLN A 54 19.15 -17.83 -7.45
C GLN A 54 17.89 -18.38 -8.11
N ALA A 55 16.84 -18.61 -7.33
CA ALA A 55 15.51 -18.91 -7.84
C ALA A 55 14.45 -18.63 -6.77
N PHE A 56 13.21 -18.37 -7.19
CA PHE A 56 12.06 -18.49 -6.30
C PHE A 56 11.82 -19.97 -5.96
N LEU A 57 11.52 -20.27 -4.70
CA LEU A 57 11.12 -21.61 -4.30
C LEU A 57 9.65 -21.85 -4.64
N LEU A 58 9.37 -22.96 -5.32
CA LEU A 58 8.02 -23.48 -5.53
C LEU A 58 7.86 -24.70 -4.63
N GLU A 59 7.23 -24.54 -3.46
CA GLU A 59 6.97 -25.65 -2.55
C GLU A 59 5.70 -26.40 -2.97
N ALA A 60 5.83 -27.71 -3.18
CA ALA A 60 4.72 -28.64 -3.09
C ALA A 60 4.65 -29.11 -1.63
N ALA A 61 3.75 -28.55 -0.83
CA ALA A 61 3.41 -29.16 0.46
C ALA A 61 2.75 -30.53 0.22
N ASP A 62 2.69 -31.40 1.24
CA ASP A 62 2.09 -32.75 1.20
C ASP A 62 0.54 -32.76 1.01
N SER A 63 -0.02 -31.72 0.40
CA SER A 63 -1.38 -31.55 -0.11
C SER A 63 -1.31 -30.69 -1.38
N PRO A 64 -2.26 -30.79 -2.33
CA PRO A 64 -2.15 -30.09 -3.61
C PRO A 64 -1.90 -28.59 -3.40
N SER A 65 -0.66 -28.16 -3.58
CA SER A 65 -0.24 -26.77 -3.50
C SER A 65 -0.87 -26.04 -4.68
N LEU A 66 -1.98 -25.36 -4.41
CA LEU A 66 -2.66 -24.52 -5.37
C LEU A 66 -1.76 -23.33 -5.72
N GLN A 67 -1.23 -23.32 -6.95
CA GLN A 67 -0.62 -22.12 -7.48
C GLN A 67 -1.74 -21.16 -7.91
N CYS A 68 -2.01 -20.17 -7.07
CA CYS A 68 -2.96 -19.11 -7.41
C CYS A 68 -2.39 -18.23 -8.53
N ARG A 69 -3.13 -18.16 -9.64
CA ARG A 69 -2.87 -17.21 -10.72
C ARG A 69 -3.94 -16.14 -10.66
N ARG A 70 -3.53 -14.89 -10.49
CA ARG A 70 -4.41 -13.73 -10.62
C ARG A 70 -4.06 -13.04 -11.94
N LEU A 71 -4.99 -13.08 -12.88
CA LEU A 71 -4.93 -12.28 -14.10
C LEU A 71 -5.82 -11.06 -13.92
N PHE A 72 -5.30 -9.88 -14.26
CA PHE A 72 -6.05 -8.64 -14.22
C PHE A 72 -6.50 -8.29 -15.64
N TRP A 73 -7.80 -8.39 -15.90
CA TRP A 73 -8.39 -7.95 -17.16
C TRP A 73 -8.98 -6.56 -17.00
N ASN A 74 -8.47 -5.59 -17.76
CA ASN A 74 -9.15 -4.31 -17.94
C ASN A 74 -10.09 -4.42 -19.14
N ASN A 75 -11.40 -4.54 -18.88
CA ASN A 75 -12.45 -4.70 -19.90
C ASN A 75 -13.37 -3.47 -19.95
N PRO A 76 -12.88 -2.30 -20.41
CA PRO A 76 -13.66 -1.06 -20.38
C PRO A 76 -14.86 -1.09 -21.33
N SER A 77 -14.85 -1.97 -22.35
CA SER A 77 -15.95 -2.14 -23.30
C SER A 77 -17.02 -3.13 -22.83
N GLY A 78 -16.84 -3.76 -21.66
CA GLY A 78 -17.82 -4.69 -21.07
C GLY A 78 -18.12 -5.90 -21.96
N ARG A 79 -17.18 -6.31 -22.80
CA ARG A 79 -17.34 -7.40 -23.77
C ARG A 79 -17.27 -8.74 -23.07
N ASP A 80 -18.21 -9.62 -23.34
CA ASP A 80 -18.30 -10.98 -22.79
C ASP A 80 -18.01 -12.08 -23.82
N ASP A 81 -17.78 -11.70 -25.07
CA ASP A 81 -17.56 -12.61 -26.20
C ASP A 81 -16.08 -12.91 -26.47
N LEU A 82 -15.17 -12.33 -25.68
CA LEU A 82 -13.74 -12.56 -25.80
C LEU A 82 -13.32 -13.76 -24.95
N LEU A 83 -12.68 -14.73 -25.59
CA LEU A 83 -12.03 -15.86 -24.91
C LEU A 83 -10.55 -15.58 -24.76
N ASP A 84 -10.06 -15.68 -23.53
CA ASP A 84 -8.63 -15.52 -23.21
C ASP A 84 -8.02 -16.86 -22.79
N SER A 85 -6.79 -17.10 -23.22
CA SER A 85 -5.97 -18.24 -22.82
C SER A 85 -4.56 -17.78 -22.42
N SER A 86 -4.47 -16.56 -21.89
CA SER A 86 -3.23 -16.00 -21.37
C SER A 86 -2.71 -16.79 -20.17
N GLY A 87 -1.40 -16.83 -20.04
CA GLY A 87 -0.74 -17.53 -18.96
C GLY A 87 0.75 -17.24 -18.92
N VAL A 88 1.41 -17.83 -17.94
CA VAL A 88 2.86 -17.72 -17.76
C VAL A 88 3.48 -19.09 -17.96
N LYS A 89 4.58 -19.14 -18.71
CA LYS A 89 5.42 -20.33 -18.81
C LYS A 89 6.49 -20.26 -17.74
N ILE A 90 6.50 -21.21 -16.82
CA ILE A 90 7.47 -21.27 -15.72
C ILE A 90 8.51 -22.34 -16.04
N TYR A 91 9.78 -21.95 -16.05
CA TYR A 91 10.90 -22.88 -16.10
C TYR A 91 11.37 -23.15 -14.67
N TYR A 92 11.51 -24.41 -14.29
CA TYR A 92 11.89 -24.82 -12.93
C TYR A 92 12.97 -25.91 -12.95
N THR A 93 13.61 -26.13 -11.81
CA THR A 93 14.59 -27.20 -11.59
C THR A 93 14.32 -27.87 -10.25
N GLU A 94 14.52 -29.19 -10.17
CA GLU A 94 14.40 -29.95 -8.92
C GLU A 94 15.60 -29.69 -7.98
N LYS A 95 16.73 -29.22 -8.52
CA LYS A 95 17.92 -28.91 -7.73
C LYS A 95 17.79 -27.52 -7.11
N ARG A 96 17.63 -27.48 -5.79
CA ARG A 96 17.60 -26.23 -5.00
C ARG A 96 18.84 -25.37 -5.29
N ARG A 97 18.60 -24.09 -5.56
CA ARG A 97 19.65 -23.09 -5.73
C ARG A 97 20.21 -22.67 -4.36
N PRO A 98 21.47 -22.20 -4.27
CA PRO A 98 22.06 -21.74 -3.00
C PRO A 98 21.25 -20.67 -2.28
N TYR A 99 20.62 -19.74 -3.02
CA TYR A 99 19.85 -18.65 -2.45
C TYR A 99 18.41 -18.65 -2.98
N GLU A 100 17.44 -18.48 -2.08
CA GLU A 100 16.05 -18.22 -2.44
C GLU A 100 15.86 -16.73 -2.74
N LEU A 101 15.08 -16.44 -3.79
CA LEU A 101 14.59 -15.11 -4.09
C LEU A 101 13.36 -14.78 -3.23
N GLY A 102 13.32 -13.54 -2.76
CA GLY A 102 12.15 -12.91 -2.15
C GLY A 102 11.66 -11.73 -2.98
N LEU A 103 10.43 -11.31 -2.70
CA LEU A 103 9.84 -10.08 -3.22
C LEU A 103 9.47 -9.17 -2.04
N LEU A 104 9.98 -7.94 -2.05
CA LEU A 104 9.69 -6.93 -1.04
C LEU A 104 8.90 -5.79 -1.70
N LYS A 105 7.70 -5.55 -1.19
CA LYS A 105 6.86 -4.41 -1.58
C LYS A 105 7.15 -3.22 -0.68
N ILE A 106 7.48 -2.07 -1.26
CA ILE A 106 7.64 -0.80 -0.55
C ILE A 106 6.73 0.25 -1.18
N GLY A 107 6.41 1.31 -0.45
CA GLY A 107 5.64 2.43 -0.97
C GLY A 107 4.45 2.80 -0.09
N HIS A 108 3.48 3.49 -0.67
CA HIS A 108 2.43 4.17 0.09
C HIS A 108 1.06 3.54 -0.17
N GLU A 109 0.28 3.38 0.90
CA GLU A 109 -1.09 2.90 0.87
C GLU A 109 -2.04 3.92 1.53
N SER A 110 -3.35 3.78 1.29
CA SER A 110 -4.40 4.61 1.93
C SER A 110 -4.22 6.12 1.76
N PHE A 111 -4.12 6.59 0.51
CA PHE A 111 -4.05 8.02 0.17
C PHE A 111 -5.15 8.43 -0.82
N LEU A 112 -5.35 9.75 -1.01
CA LEU A 112 -6.33 10.33 -1.91
C LEU A 112 -5.65 11.38 -2.79
N VAL A 113 -5.66 11.20 -4.12
CA VAL A 113 -5.12 12.17 -5.07
C VAL A 113 -6.22 13.20 -5.42
N PRO A 114 -6.08 14.48 -5.04
CA PRO A 114 -7.07 15.49 -5.35
C PRO A 114 -7.14 15.79 -6.86
N PRO A 115 -8.31 16.17 -7.41
CA PRO A 115 -8.47 16.53 -8.81
C PRO A 115 -7.92 17.93 -9.11
N ASN A 116 -7.67 18.24 -10.39
CA ASN A 116 -7.21 19.55 -10.89
C ASN A 116 -5.82 20.00 -10.41
N HIS A 117 -4.93 19.05 -10.09
CA HIS A 117 -3.57 19.36 -9.69
C HIS A 117 -2.55 18.87 -10.74
N PRO A 118 -1.68 19.76 -11.28
CA PRO A 118 -0.65 19.35 -12.24
C PRO A 118 0.41 18.43 -11.62
N THR A 119 0.63 18.58 -10.31
CA THR A 119 1.61 17.80 -9.56
C THR A 119 1.05 17.53 -8.16
N VAL A 120 0.91 16.25 -7.82
CA VAL A 120 0.65 15.78 -6.45
C VAL A 120 1.75 14.78 -6.10
N SER A 121 2.37 14.92 -4.92
CA SER A 121 3.47 14.06 -4.49
C SER A 121 3.12 13.35 -3.20
N PHE A 122 3.34 12.04 -3.19
CA PHE A 122 3.26 11.21 -1.99
C PHE A 122 4.64 10.62 -1.69
N LYS A 123 5.00 10.62 -0.41
CA LYS A 123 6.26 10.07 0.09
C LYS A 123 5.94 8.95 1.09
N SER A 124 6.58 7.81 0.90
CA SER A 124 6.57 6.71 1.85
C SER A 124 7.98 6.42 2.36
N THR A 125 8.14 6.40 3.68
CA THR A 125 9.44 6.14 4.32
C THR A 125 9.42 4.82 5.10
N CYS A 126 10.09 3.80 4.58
CA CYS A 126 10.49 2.66 5.39
C CYS A 126 11.69 3.09 6.24
N THR A 127 11.41 3.47 7.49
CA THR A 127 12.41 4.12 8.36
C THR A 127 13.56 3.19 8.75
N SER A 128 14.65 3.76 9.26
CA SER A 128 15.79 2.99 9.76
C SER A 128 15.42 2.08 10.94
N VAL A 129 14.43 2.45 11.75
CA VAL A 129 13.87 1.58 12.81
C VAL A 129 13.17 0.39 12.16
N CYS A 130 12.33 0.65 11.17
CA CYS A 130 11.61 -0.37 10.43
C CYS A 130 12.55 -1.33 9.70
N THR A 131 13.54 -0.85 8.95
CA THR A 131 14.49 -1.72 8.23
C THR A 131 15.38 -2.54 9.17
N LYS A 132 15.75 -2.01 10.35
CA LYS A 132 16.43 -2.79 11.40
C LYS A 132 15.59 -3.97 11.88
N SER A 133 14.28 -3.80 11.97
CA SER A 133 13.36 -4.88 12.36
C SER A 133 12.99 -5.80 11.20
N LEU A 134 13.06 -5.28 9.97
CA LEU A 134 12.69 -5.99 8.74
C LEU A 134 13.81 -6.92 8.27
N PHE A 135 15.06 -6.46 8.37
CA PHE A 135 16.23 -7.17 7.87
C PHE A 135 17.07 -7.74 9.02
N ASN A 136 17.38 -9.03 8.97
CA ASN A 136 18.29 -9.68 9.91
C ASN A 136 19.74 -9.79 9.37
N GLY A 137 19.97 -9.34 8.13
CA GLY A 137 21.23 -9.38 7.42
C GLY A 137 21.17 -8.54 6.13
N THR A 138 22.26 -8.53 5.37
CA THR A 138 22.31 -7.80 4.09
C THR A 138 21.36 -8.40 3.07
N VAL A 139 20.53 -7.55 2.46
CA VAL A 139 19.65 -7.92 1.37
C VAL A 139 20.23 -7.41 0.05
N TYR A 140 20.38 -8.31 -0.92
CA TYR A 140 20.92 -8.03 -2.24
C TYR A 140 19.79 -7.97 -3.26
N VAL A 141 19.41 -6.76 -3.68
CA VAL A 141 18.37 -6.52 -4.68
C VAL A 141 18.96 -6.72 -6.07
N THR A 142 18.34 -7.61 -6.85
CA THR A 142 18.78 -8.00 -8.20
C THR A 142 17.89 -7.44 -9.28
N MET A 143 16.65 -7.10 -8.96
CA MET A 143 15.72 -6.47 -9.88
C MET A 143 14.74 -5.60 -9.10
N ALA A 144 14.36 -4.46 -9.66
CA ALA A 144 13.36 -3.58 -9.11
C ALA A 144 12.51 -2.92 -10.19
N TRP A 145 11.26 -2.62 -9.89
CA TRP A 145 10.41 -1.82 -10.77
C TRP A 145 9.43 -0.98 -9.94
N ASN A 146 9.04 0.13 -10.54
CA ASN A 146 8.06 1.06 -10.01
C ASN A 146 6.67 0.75 -10.58
N HIS A 147 5.64 0.94 -9.76
CA HIS A 147 4.26 0.66 -10.10
C HIS A 147 3.32 1.74 -9.57
N MET A 148 2.65 2.40 -10.51
CA MET A 148 1.56 3.36 -10.32
C MET A 148 0.55 3.14 -11.44
N HIS A 149 -0.69 3.64 -11.34
CA HIS A 149 -1.65 3.59 -12.43
C HIS A 149 -1.51 4.80 -13.38
N TYR A 150 -2.57 5.13 -14.12
CA TYR A 150 -2.51 5.99 -15.30
C TYR A 150 -2.15 7.46 -15.02
N ILE A 151 -2.45 7.97 -13.84
CA ILE A 151 -2.11 9.37 -13.49
C ILE A 151 -0.72 9.51 -12.89
N GLY A 152 -0.04 8.41 -12.58
CA GLY A 152 1.37 8.41 -12.20
C GLY A 152 2.29 8.91 -13.34
N LYS A 153 3.22 9.82 -13.01
CA LYS A 153 4.14 10.44 -13.99
C LYS A 153 5.61 10.35 -13.64
N GLN A 154 5.97 10.27 -12.36
CA GLN A 154 7.36 10.09 -11.94
C GLN A 154 7.40 9.24 -10.68
N MET A 155 8.42 8.38 -10.57
CA MET A 155 8.61 7.58 -9.36
C MET A 155 10.08 7.34 -9.10
N GLN A 156 10.48 7.40 -7.84
CA GLN A 156 11.84 7.08 -7.42
C GLN A 156 11.85 6.34 -6.09
N VAL A 157 12.82 5.45 -5.95
CA VAL A 157 13.15 4.79 -4.69
C VAL A 157 14.57 5.17 -4.32
N GLN A 158 14.72 5.89 -3.22
CA GLN A 158 15.99 6.31 -2.65
C GLN A 158 16.30 5.49 -1.41
N VAL A 159 17.59 5.23 -1.19
CA VAL A 159 18.10 4.62 0.02
C VAL A 159 19.00 5.65 0.69
N LEU A 160 18.61 6.06 1.88
CA LEU A 160 19.38 6.96 2.73
C LEU A 160 20.10 6.14 3.80
N ARG A 161 21.42 6.16 3.74
CA ARG A 161 22.30 5.44 4.67
C ARG A 161 23.03 6.42 5.57
N ASN A 162 23.05 6.11 6.87
CA ASN A 162 23.68 6.96 7.89
C ASN A 162 23.24 8.44 7.85
N LYS A 163 22.00 8.70 7.40
CA LYS A 163 21.39 10.03 7.23
C LYS A 163 22.08 10.98 6.24
N THR A 164 23.13 10.55 5.53
CA THR A 164 23.90 11.44 4.64
C THR A 164 24.17 10.86 3.26
N ASP A 165 24.25 9.55 3.13
CA ASP A 165 24.53 8.88 1.86
C ASP A 165 23.22 8.51 1.15
N ILE A 166 22.87 9.25 0.09
CA ILE A 166 21.69 9.00 -0.72
C ILE A 166 22.08 8.25 -1.98
N GLN A 167 21.48 7.08 -2.17
CA GLN A 167 21.63 6.26 -3.36
C GLN A 167 20.26 6.04 -4.01
N TYR A 168 20.18 6.09 -5.33
CA TYR A 168 18.95 5.79 -6.07
C TYR A 168 18.91 4.31 -6.40
N LEU A 169 17.92 3.60 -5.86
CA LEU A 169 17.62 2.22 -6.23
C LEU A 169 16.85 2.23 -7.56
N THR A 170 15.80 3.06 -7.68
CA THR A 170 15.13 3.34 -8.95
C THR A 170 14.98 4.84 -9.14
N PHE A 171 14.99 5.30 -10.38
CA PHE A 171 14.75 6.70 -10.73
C PHE A 171 14.09 6.77 -12.11
N ASP A 172 12.77 6.91 -12.12
CA ASP A 172 11.95 7.02 -13.33
C ASP A 172 11.38 8.44 -13.42
N PRO A 173 12.13 9.41 -13.98
CA PRO A 173 11.68 10.80 -14.12
C PRO A 173 10.55 10.96 -15.14
N ILE A 174 10.33 9.93 -15.97
CA ILE A 174 9.21 9.82 -16.90
C ILE A 174 8.66 8.39 -16.77
N TYR A 175 7.64 8.23 -15.94
CA TYR A 175 6.95 6.98 -15.71
C TYR A 175 5.77 6.80 -16.68
N ASN A 176 5.57 5.56 -17.15
CA ASN A 176 4.40 5.17 -17.93
C ASN A 176 3.93 3.78 -17.49
N PHE A 177 2.67 3.69 -17.06
CA PHE A 177 2.01 2.46 -16.63
C PHE A 177 2.05 1.34 -17.69
N ASP A 178 1.92 1.70 -18.97
CA ASP A 178 1.90 0.74 -20.08
C ASP A 178 3.30 0.23 -20.48
N SER A 179 4.36 0.82 -19.91
CA SER A 179 5.75 0.48 -20.19
C SER A 179 6.65 0.78 -18.99
N PRO A 180 6.46 0.10 -17.85
CA PRO A 180 7.26 0.37 -16.67
C PRO A 180 8.71 -0.07 -16.88
N GLN A 181 9.63 0.70 -16.32
CA GLN A 181 11.06 0.40 -16.37
C GLN A 181 11.39 -0.71 -15.36
N ILE A 182 12.12 -1.73 -15.83
CA ILE A 182 12.65 -2.78 -14.99
C ILE A 182 14.15 -2.51 -14.81
N HIS A 183 14.53 -2.20 -13.57
CA HIS A 183 15.91 -1.97 -13.15
C HIS A 183 16.54 -3.30 -12.78
N VAL A 184 17.61 -3.73 -13.46
CA VAL A 184 18.26 -5.02 -13.25
C VAL A 184 19.69 -4.82 -12.76
N PHE A 185 20.05 -5.51 -11.67
CA PHE A 185 21.34 -5.40 -10.98
C PHE A 185 22.10 -6.74 -11.03
N GLN A 186 22.27 -7.31 -12.22
CA GLN A 186 22.84 -8.66 -12.41
C GLN A 186 24.31 -8.77 -11.97
N GLU A 187 25.16 -7.82 -12.37
CA GLU A 187 26.60 -7.87 -12.07
C GLU A 187 26.92 -7.42 -10.65
N LYS A 188 26.24 -6.37 -10.20
CA LYS A 188 26.43 -5.77 -8.88
C LYS A 188 25.07 -5.52 -8.24
N PRO A 189 24.55 -6.48 -7.45
CA PRO A 189 23.30 -6.31 -6.73
C PRO A 189 23.33 -5.07 -5.83
N PHE A 190 22.21 -4.36 -5.76
CA PHE A 190 22.07 -3.23 -4.84
C PHE A 190 21.96 -3.76 -3.41
N GLN A 191 22.76 -3.23 -2.50
CA GLN A 191 22.83 -3.72 -1.12
C GLN A 191 21.98 -2.85 -0.20
N LEU A 192 21.00 -3.48 0.45
CA LEU A 192 20.23 -2.92 1.55
C LEU A 192 20.72 -3.52 2.87
N TYR A 193 20.96 -2.66 3.86
CA TYR A 193 21.38 -3.08 5.19
C TYR A 193 20.29 -2.79 6.24
N PRO A 194 20.26 -3.56 7.33
CA PRO A 194 19.47 -3.20 8.51
C PRO A 194 19.86 -1.79 8.99
N GLY A 195 18.90 -0.86 9.03
CA GLY A 195 19.11 0.53 9.44
C GLY A 195 19.23 1.55 8.31
N ASP A 196 19.16 1.13 7.05
CA ASP A 196 18.94 2.04 5.93
C ASP A 196 17.51 2.62 5.97
N GLU A 197 17.31 3.82 5.45
CA GLU A 197 15.97 4.38 5.20
C GLU A 197 15.63 4.22 3.72
N ILE A 198 14.50 3.59 3.41
CA ILE A 198 14.04 3.42 2.03
C ILE A 198 12.88 4.38 1.78
N ILE A 199 13.11 5.37 0.92
CA ILE A 199 12.19 6.45 0.62
C ILE A 199 11.63 6.23 -0.78
N THR A 200 10.32 6.05 -0.85
CA THR A 200 9.57 5.93 -2.11
C THR A 200 8.83 7.24 -2.35
N THR A 201 9.05 7.88 -3.49
CA THR A 201 8.33 9.10 -3.88
C THR A 201 7.57 8.85 -5.17
N CYS A 202 6.26 9.07 -5.13
CA CYS A 202 5.35 8.93 -6.26
C CYS A 202 4.76 10.29 -6.62
N ILE A 203 4.85 10.67 -7.90
CA ILE A 203 4.36 11.94 -8.42
C ILE A 203 3.28 11.68 -9.47
N TYR A 204 2.12 12.29 -9.25
CA TYR A 204 0.91 12.16 -10.06
C TYR A 204 0.56 13.48 -10.75
N ASN A 205 -0.11 13.37 -11.89
CA ASN A 205 -0.78 14.50 -12.57
C ASN A 205 -2.27 14.19 -12.68
N SER A 206 -3.08 14.96 -11.94
CA SER A 206 -4.54 14.88 -11.90
C SER A 206 -5.21 16.13 -12.48
N GLN A 207 -4.48 16.93 -13.28
CA GLN A 207 -4.94 18.23 -13.77
C GLN A 207 -6.25 18.12 -14.57
N ASP A 208 -6.40 17.05 -15.36
CA ASP A 208 -7.54 16.85 -16.24
C ASP A 208 -8.66 15.99 -15.60
N LEU A 209 -8.52 15.65 -14.31
CA LEU A 209 -9.53 14.89 -13.58
C LEU A 209 -10.51 15.81 -12.87
N SER A 210 -11.78 15.43 -12.90
CA SER A 210 -12.88 16.14 -12.20
C SER A 210 -13.20 15.56 -10.82
N TRP A 211 -12.62 14.42 -10.45
CA TRP A 211 -12.89 13.70 -9.20
C TRP A 211 -11.59 13.27 -8.51
N THR A 212 -11.63 13.17 -7.18
CA THR A 212 -10.55 12.59 -6.38
C THR A 212 -10.32 11.14 -6.79
N THR A 213 -9.06 10.78 -7.01
CA THR A 213 -8.66 9.41 -7.29
C THR A 213 -8.20 8.75 -5.99
N PRO A 214 -8.92 7.74 -5.48
CA PRO A 214 -8.52 7.06 -4.26
C PRO A 214 -7.37 6.08 -4.52
N TRP A 215 -6.66 5.70 -3.46
CA TRP A 215 -5.80 4.52 -3.48
C TRP A 215 -6.65 3.25 -3.67
N GLY A 216 -6.19 2.33 -4.52
CA GLY A 216 -6.86 1.05 -4.73
C GLY A 216 -6.31 0.23 -5.89
N GLU A 217 -6.93 -0.91 -6.15
CA GLU A 217 -6.46 -1.92 -7.11
C GLU A 217 -7.00 -1.70 -8.53
N ALA A 218 -8.08 -0.95 -8.70
CA ALA A 218 -8.64 -0.70 -10.02
C ALA A 218 -7.77 0.30 -10.80
N THR A 219 -7.74 0.18 -12.13
CA THR A 219 -6.99 1.11 -12.99
C THR A 219 -7.53 2.56 -12.96
N THR A 220 -8.74 2.75 -12.44
CA THR A 220 -9.35 4.08 -12.19
C THR A 220 -9.00 4.65 -10.82
N GLU A 221 -8.36 3.86 -9.97
CA GLU A 221 -7.78 4.22 -8.68
C GLU A 221 -6.25 4.36 -8.86
N GLU A 222 -5.50 4.64 -7.80
CA GLU A 222 -4.05 4.78 -7.88
C GLU A 222 -3.27 3.91 -6.89
N MET A 223 -2.01 3.67 -7.25
CA MET A 223 -1.03 2.93 -6.45
C MET A 223 0.30 3.67 -6.38
N CYS A 224 1.08 3.36 -5.33
CA CYS A 224 2.44 3.86 -5.15
C CYS A 224 3.32 2.71 -4.64
N TYR A 225 3.86 1.87 -5.53
CA TYR A 225 4.65 0.71 -5.13
C TYR A 225 5.99 0.59 -5.84
N GLY A 226 7.05 0.35 -5.07
CA GLY A 226 8.30 -0.21 -5.54
C GLY A 226 8.33 -1.71 -5.22
N PHE A 227 8.63 -2.54 -6.21
CA PHE A 227 8.80 -3.97 -6.02
C PHE A 227 10.26 -4.34 -6.16
N LEU A 228 10.83 -4.96 -5.13
CA LEU A 228 12.23 -5.34 -5.08
C LEU A 228 12.36 -6.86 -5.04
N VAL A 229 13.00 -7.44 -6.06
CA VAL A 229 13.41 -8.86 -6.05
C VAL A 229 14.80 -8.95 -5.47
N TYR A 230 14.94 -9.76 -4.43
CA TYR A 230 16.16 -9.81 -3.64
C TYR A 230 16.52 -11.22 -3.21
N TYR A 231 17.75 -11.37 -2.72
CA TYR A 231 18.22 -12.55 -2.00
C TYR A 231 19.15 -12.14 -0.85
N PRO A 232 19.41 -13.03 0.12
CA PRO A 232 18.66 -14.25 0.35
C PRO A 232 17.30 -13.93 1.01
N LYS A 233 16.25 -14.66 0.64
CA LYS A 233 14.87 -14.43 1.13
C LYS A 233 14.78 -14.41 2.65
N GLU A 234 15.52 -15.29 3.32
CA GLU A 234 15.59 -15.39 4.78
C GLU A 234 16.13 -14.13 5.47
N ASN A 235 16.78 -13.22 4.71
CA ASN A 235 17.30 -11.99 5.27
C ASN A 235 16.24 -10.90 5.47
N ALA A 236 15.06 -11.04 4.89
CA ALA A 236 13.93 -10.16 5.16
C ALA A 236 12.78 -10.93 5.83
N LEU A 237 12.43 -10.50 7.04
CA LEU A 237 11.47 -11.16 7.91
C LEU A 237 10.00 -10.91 7.50
N LYS A 238 9.76 -9.89 6.66
CA LYS A 238 8.45 -9.55 6.09
C LYS A 238 8.59 -9.24 4.61
N THR A 239 7.49 -9.36 3.86
CA THR A 239 7.43 -9.13 2.41
C THR A 239 6.97 -7.72 2.05
N SER A 240 6.78 -6.83 3.03
CA SER A 240 6.39 -5.45 2.78
C SER A 240 6.93 -4.47 3.82
N CYS A 241 7.22 -3.24 3.38
CA CYS A 241 7.43 -2.08 4.23
C CYS A 241 6.77 -0.87 3.56
N VAL A 242 5.51 -0.64 3.93
CA VAL A 242 4.67 0.41 3.35
C VAL A 242 4.26 1.38 4.44
N THR A 243 3.97 2.62 4.05
CA THR A 243 3.37 3.61 4.95
C THR A 243 1.94 3.93 4.55
N LEU A 244 1.17 4.44 5.51
CA LEU A 244 -0.26 4.72 5.39
C LEU A 244 -0.53 6.20 5.67
N GLY A 245 -1.59 6.75 5.09
CA GLY A 245 -2.06 8.11 5.40
C GLY A 245 -0.93 9.14 5.38
N PRO A 246 -0.65 9.86 6.49
CA PRO A 246 0.43 10.84 6.54
C PRO A 246 1.82 10.21 6.80
N ASP A 247 2.26 9.28 5.93
CA ASP A 247 3.55 8.56 6.04
C ASP A 247 3.74 7.79 7.38
N VAL A 248 2.66 7.19 7.91
CA VAL A 248 2.66 6.41 9.15
C VAL A 248 3.20 5.00 8.91
N ASN A 249 4.09 4.55 9.79
CA ASN A 249 4.63 3.19 9.77
C ASN A 249 4.55 2.51 11.14
N TYR A 250 3.79 1.42 11.24
CA TYR A 250 3.53 0.75 12.53
C TYR A 250 4.76 0.12 13.20
N CYS A 251 5.88 -0.07 12.49
CA CYS A 251 7.14 -0.50 13.12
C CYS A 251 7.94 0.65 13.76
N ASP A 252 7.55 1.91 13.56
CA ASP A 252 8.25 3.07 14.07
C ASP A 252 7.27 4.12 14.64
N ASN A 253 7.18 4.16 15.97
CA ASN A 253 6.30 5.08 16.69
C ASN A 253 6.64 6.56 16.46
N SER A 254 7.84 6.89 16.00
CA SER A 254 8.20 8.28 15.68
C SER A 254 7.42 8.82 14.49
N THR A 255 6.86 7.94 13.65
CA THR A 255 5.98 8.30 12.53
C THR A 255 4.55 8.63 12.94
N PHE A 256 4.21 8.51 14.23
CA PHE A 256 2.84 8.74 14.71
C PHE A 256 2.54 10.23 14.98
N HIS A 257 3.42 11.15 14.53
CA HIS A 257 3.26 12.61 14.67
C HIS A 257 2.91 13.07 16.09
N GLY A 258 3.49 12.42 17.10
CA GLY A 258 3.24 12.71 18.52
C GLY A 258 2.05 11.98 19.14
N CYS A 259 1.26 11.23 18.35
CA CYS A 259 0.24 10.34 18.87
C CYS A 259 0.88 9.13 19.55
N SER A 260 0.38 8.77 20.73
CA SER A 260 1.01 7.77 21.60
C SER A 260 0.80 6.32 21.12
N ASP A 261 -0.37 5.99 20.57
CA ASP A 261 -0.68 4.64 20.07
C ASP A 261 -1.83 4.65 19.05
N LEU A 262 -1.49 4.46 17.77
CA LEU A 262 -2.48 4.40 16.68
C LEU A 262 -3.27 3.09 16.66
N GLN A 263 -2.72 1.99 17.16
CA GLN A 263 -3.36 0.67 17.08
C GLN A 263 -4.59 0.61 17.97
N ARG A 264 -4.58 1.34 19.09
CA ARG A 264 -5.68 1.37 20.06
C ARG A 264 -7.00 1.89 19.51
N PHE A 265 -6.98 2.78 18.52
CA PHE A 265 -8.21 3.32 17.92
C PHE A 265 -9.03 2.26 17.18
N SER A 266 -8.42 1.14 16.80
CA SER A 266 -9.15 -0.03 16.28
C SER A 266 -9.89 -0.83 17.35
N SER A 267 -9.56 -0.66 18.63
CA SER A 267 -10.14 -1.42 19.76
C SER A 267 -11.41 -0.74 20.29
N PRO A 268 -12.57 -1.41 20.26
CA PRO A 268 -13.80 -0.89 20.86
C PRO A 268 -13.65 -0.65 22.37
N PHE A 269 -12.96 -1.55 23.07
CA PHE A 269 -12.75 -1.45 24.52
C PHE A 269 -11.96 -0.20 24.90
N PHE A 270 -10.92 0.13 24.13
CA PHE A 270 -10.14 1.34 24.36
C PHE A 270 -10.99 2.59 24.15
N LEU A 271 -11.72 2.68 23.03
CA LEU A 271 -12.56 3.84 22.75
C LEU A 271 -13.66 4.03 23.80
N SER A 272 -14.30 2.95 24.27
CA SER A 272 -15.35 3.06 25.31
C SER A 272 -14.83 3.62 26.63
N ASP A 273 -13.60 3.31 27.01
CA ASP A 273 -13.03 3.69 28.31
C ASP A 273 -12.30 5.04 28.25
N ALA A 274 -12.06 5.57 27.05
CA ALA A 274 -11.30 6.79 26.88
C ALA A 274 -12.07 8.03 27.35
N ASP A 275 -11.41 8.87 28.18
CA ASP A 275 -11.97 10.12 28.70
C ASP A 275 -12.51 11.03 27.59
N PHE A 276 -11.77 11.15 26.47
CA PHE A 276 -12.20 11.98 25.35
C PHE A 276 -13.52 11.50 24.73
N TYR A 277 -13.77 10.19 24.72
CA TYR A 277 -15.01 9.64 24.18
C TYR A 277 -16.17 9.88 25.15
N GLN A 278 -15.94 9.77 26.46
CA GLN A 278 -16.93 10.12 27.47
C GLN A 278 -17.31 11.61 27.41
N ASP A 279 -16.35 12.50 27.18
CA ASP A 279 -16.61 13.93 26.96
C ASP A 279 -17.46 14.17 25.71
N ILE A 280 -17.20 13.44 24.61
CA ILE A 280 -18.03 13.49 23.40
C ILE A 280 -19.43 12.95 23.66
N LEU A 281 -19.57 11.85 24.39
CA LEU A 281 -20.87 11.29 24.77
C LEU A 281 -21.71 12.27 25.58
N HIS A 282 -21.08 13.03 26.48
CA HIS A 282 -21.75 14.00 27.34
C HIS A 282 -22.15 15.28 26.58
N ASN A 283 -21.25 15.82 25.76
CA ASN A 283 -21.40 17.14 25.17
C ASN A 283 -21.96 17.12 23.73
N CYS A 284 -21.87 16.00 23.03
CA CYS A 284 -22.29 15.86 21.63
C CYS A 284 -23.43 14.86 21.46
N ARG A 285 -24.32 15.13 20.50
CA ARG A 285 -25.46 14.27 20.15
C ARG A 285 -25.35 13.79 18.71
N THR A 286 -25.74 12.53 18.47
CA THR A 286 -25.70 11.91 17.14
C THR A 286 -26.60 12.66 16.16
N PHE A 287 -26.03 13.10 15.03
CA PHE A 287 -26.75 13.74 13.92
C PHE A 287 -27.69 14.91 14.33
N SER A 288 -27.41 15.59 15.45
CA SER A 288 -28.14 16.80 15.85
C SER A 288 -27.51 18.06 15.27
N PRO A 289 -28.19 19.22 15.29
CA PRO A 289 -27.52 20.51 15.13
C PRO A 289 -26.32 20.61 16.07
N CYS A 290 -25.25 21.24 15.59
CA CYS A 290 -24.06 21.46 16.41
C CYS A 290 -24.37 22.43 17.54
N VAL A 291 -23.96 22.06 18.76
CA VAL A 291 -24.08 22.86 19.96
C VAL A 291 -22.70 23.36 20.40
N GLU A 292 -22.66 24.47 21.16
CA GLU A 292 -21.41 25.18 21.49
C GLU A 292 -20.48 24.32 22.35
N GLU A 293 -21.06 23.56 23.28
CA GLU A 293 -20.44 22.64 24.21
C GLU A 293 -19.70 21.55 23.44
N CYS A 294 -20.37 20.93 22.46
CA CYS A 294 -19.76 19.94 21.57
C CYS A 294 -18.61 20.55 20.74
N THR A 295 -18.80 21.76 20.20
CA THR A 295 -17.75 22.46 19.45
C THR A 295 -16.51 22.68 20.33
N ASN A 296 -16.72 23.18 21.55
CA ASN A 296 -15.66 23.44 22.52
C ASN A 296 -14.93 22.15 22.91
N THR A 297 -15.65 21.06 23.16
CA THR A 297 -15.06 19.74 23.43
C THR A 297 -14.16 19.28 22.29
N ILE A 298 -14.63 19.33 21.04
CA ILE A 298 -13.84 18.92 19.88
C ILE A 298 -12.62 19.83 19.70
N VAL A 299 -12.77 21.14 19.84
CA VAL A 299 -11.66 22.10 19.72
C VAL A 299 -10.59 21.85 20.78
N GLN A 300 -10.98 21.58 22.03
CA GLN A 300 -10.03 21.25 23.10
C GLN A 300 -9.33 19.92 22.82
N LEU A 301 -10.06 18.91 22.38
CA LEU A 301 -9.50 17.60 22.00
C LEU A 301 -8.42 17.76 20.92
N LYS A 302 -8.73 18.44 19.82
CA LYS A 302 -7.77 18.67 18.71
C LYS A 302 -6.57 19.53 19.13
N LYS A 303 -6.71 20.42 20.13
CA LYS A 303 -5.60 21.23 20.65
C LYS A 303 -4.66 20.45 21.57
N ASN A 304 -5.21 19.55 22.38
CA ASN A 304 -4.48 18.88 23.44
C ASN A 304 -3.89 17.53 23.02
N ASP A 305 -4.52 16.86 22.05
CA ASP A 305 -4.13 15.52 21.63
C ASP A 305 -3.65 15.50 20.16
N PRO A 306 -2.36 15.20 19.91
CA PRO A 306 -1.81 15.08 18.57
C PRO A 306 -2.51 14.04 17.69
N CYS A 307 -3.12 13.00 18.26
CA CYS A 307 -3.88 11.98 17.50
C CYS A 307 -5.08 12.60 16.75
N PHE A 308 -5.62 13.73 17.23
CA PHE A 308 -6.80 14.38 16.66
C PHE A 308 -6.46 15.55 15.72
N GLN A 309 -5.19 15.66 15.31
CA GLN A 309 -4.73 16.71 14.40
C GLN A 309 -4.79 16.28 12.93
N ASP A 310 -5.36 17.17 12.11
CA ASP A 310 -5.31 17.18 10.64
C ASP A 310 -5.31 15.78 9.97
N GLU A 311 -4.28 15.50 9.16
CA GLU A 311 -4.19 14.30 8.32
C GLU A 311 -4.08 13.00 9.13
N LEU A 312 -3.50 13.06 10.33
CA LEU A 312 -3.41 11.88 11.20
C LEU A 312 -4.77 11.48 11.72
N PHE A 313 -5.60 12.46 12.10
CA PHE A 313 -6.95 12.15 12.54
C PHE A 313 -7.80 11.60 11.39
N ASP A 314 -7.64 12.14 10.17
CA ASP A 314 -8.33 11.60 9.00
C ASP A 314 -7.94 10.14 8.71
N PHE A 315 -6.67 9.78 8.90
CA PHE A 315 -6.23 8.39 8.86
C PHE A 315 -6.87 7.52 9.96
N ILE A 316 -6.90 8.02 11.20
CA ILE A 316 -7.52 7.30 12.33
C ILE A 316 -9.04 7.10 12.12
N LYS A 317 -9.74 8.09 11.54
CA LYS A 317 -11.16 7.98 11.20
C LYS A 317 -11.43 6.79 10.29
N ASP A 318 -10.67 6.64 9.22
CA ASP A 318 -10.84 5.55 8.27
C ASP A 318 -10.71 4.18 8.97
N GLN A 319 -9.71 4.03 9.85
CA GLN A 319 -9.52 2.83 10.66
C GLN A 319 -10.71 2.55 11.60
N MET A 320 -11.20 3.58 12.30
CA MET A 320 -12.33 3.48 13.22
C MET A 320 -13.64 3.13 12.50
N LEU A 321 -13.92 3.78 11.37
CA LEU A 321 -15.17 3.62 10.63
C LEU A 321 -15.35 2.22 10.05
N ASN A 322 -14.25 1.61 9.58
CA ASN A 322 -14.30 0.31 8.91
C ASN A 322 -14.47 -0.87 9.88
N THR A 323 -14.09 -0.70 11.15
CA THR A 323 -13.90 -1.85 12.07
C THR A 323 -14.62 -1.72 13.42
N ASN A 324 -15.05 -0.52 13.82
CA ASN A 324 -15.41 -0.25 15.21
C ASN A 324 -16.76 0.49 15.35
N PRO A 325 -17.82 -0.16 15.87
CA PRO A 325 -19.13 0.48 16.08
C PRO A 325 -19.09 1.70 17.01
N ILE A 326 -18.18 1.71 18.00
CA ILE A 326 -18.01 2.86 18.91
C ILE A 326 -17.36 4.03 18.17
N GLY A 327 -16.40 3.73 17.29
CA GLY A 327 -15.82 4.72 16.38
C GLY A 327 -16.87 5.33 15.47
N GLN A 328 -17.78 4.53 14.92
CA GLN A 328 -18.90 5.02 14.11
C GLN A 328 -19.85 5.94 14.91
N ASP A 329 -20.21 5.58 16.14
CA ASP A 329 -21.01 6.43 17.03
C ASP A 329 -20.30 7.76 17.35
N MET A 330 -19.01 7.72 17.69
CA MET A 330 -18.21 8.93 17.90
C MET A 330 -18.25 9.83 16.67
N MET A 331 -18.03 9.27 15.48
CA MET A 331 -18.06 10.03 14.23
C MET A 331 -19.44 10.64 13.95
N ALA A 332 -20.52 9.91 14.22
CA ALA A 332 -21.89 10.41 14.09
C ALA A 332 -22.20 11.59 15.03
N ARG A 333 -21.56 11.66 16.20
CA ARG A 333 -21.73 12.74 17.18
C ARG A 333 -20.98 14.01 16.80
N ILE A 334 -19.78 13.89 16.27
CA ILE A 334 -18.95 15.06 15.93
C ILE A 334 -19.24 15.64 14.55
N ALA A 335 -19.87 14.86 13.66
CA ALA A 335 -20.07 15.21 12.25
C ALA A 335 -20.77 16.56 12.02
N SER A 336 -21.75 16.93 12.86
CA SER A 336 -22.50 18.18 12.68
C SER A 336 -21.71 19.44 13.04
N CYS A 337 -20.62 19.31 13.81
CA CYS A 337 -19.78 20.41 14.28
C CYS A 337 -18.55 20.68 13.43
N GLN A 338 -18.30 19.90 12.38
CA GLN A 338 -17.08 19.97 11.57
C GLN A 338 -16.79 21.40 11.06
N ARG A 339 -17.80 22.10 10.52
CA ARG A 339 -17.63 23.47 9.98
C ARG A 339 -17.24 24.48 11.05
N GLN A 340 -17.86 24.40 12.22
CA GLN A 340 -17.59 25.30 13.35
C GLN A 340 -16.17 25.07 13.85
N VAL A 341 -15.78 23.81 14.02
CA VAL A 341 -14.42 23.42 14.43
C VAL A 341 -13.39 23.92 13.42
N ASP A 342 -13.60 23.68 12.12
CA ASP A 342 -12.67 24.10 11.06
C ASP A 342 -12.50 25.62 11.00
N SER A 343 -13.55 26.40 11.27
CA SER A 343 -13.45 27.86 11.30
C SER A 343 -12.50 28.36 12.38
N VAL A 344 -12.45 27.72 13.56
CA VAL A 344 -11.53 28.06 14.65
C VAL A 344 -10.07 27.81 14.24
N PHE A 345 -9.80 26.70 13.56
CA PHE A 345 -8.42 26.36 13.15
C PHE A 345 -7.97 27.11 11.89
N ASN A 346 -8.86 27.43 10.95
CA ASN A 346 -8.54 28.26 9.79
C ASN A 346 -8.20 29.72 10.18
N ILE A 347 -8.87 30.29 11.18
CA ILE A 347 -8.51 31.60 11.74
C ILE A 347 -7.09 31.56 12.31
N SER A 348 -6.72 30.48 13.02
CA SER A 348 -5.39 30.33 13.62
C SER A 348 -4.24 30.20 12.61
N ARG A 349 -4.50 29.62 11.43
CA ARG A 349 -3.52 29.50 10.33
C ARG A 349 -3.30 30.85 9.64
N ASN A 350 -4.35 31.65 9.43
CA ASN A 350 -4.25 32.99 8.83
C ASN A 350 -3.60 34.04 9.77
N THR A 351 -3.51 33.78 11.07
CA THR A 351 -2.81 34.66 12.04
C THR A 351 -1.33 34.29 12.24
N ARG A 352 -0.81 33.27 11.55
CA ARG A 352 0.60 32.82 11.62
C ARG A 352 1.44 33.18 10.38
N THR A 353 0.90 33.98 9.46
CA THR A 353 1.65 34.70 8.41
C THR A 353 2.05 36.07 8.92
#